data_AF-A0A520WVH7-F1
#
_entry.id   AF-A0A520WVH7-F1
#
_cell.length_a   1.000
_cell.length_b   1.000
_cell.length_c   1.000
_cell.angle_alpha   90.00
_cell.angle_beta   90.00
_cell.angle_gamma   90.00
#
_symmetry.space_group_name_H-M   'P 1'
#
loop_
_entity.id
_entity.type
_entity.pdbx_description
1 polymer ?
#
loop_
_entity_poly.entity_id
_entity_poly.type
_entity_poly.pdbx_seq_one_letter_code
_entity_poly.pdbx_strand_id
1 'polypeptide(L)'
;MNGYRCFQCDQTQAADFSGWVCPDCGGNLDVVNDRDTILRQIKKAPYNTKRIPLRIGNTPLYPAERLGQSIGLRNLYLKDDTVNPSASSKDRASGAVVVRAMDAGATIVSAASTGNAGSSLACIAAAAGLQAIVFVPESAPVAKLTQALSFGATVLAVRGTYDDAFDLCMDASTRFEWFNRSTGINPFTREGKKICAWEIWAALEGRVPDRVIVPAGDGNILSGMWKGWRELEQVGLIDRLPKIDCAQSNRSDAISRTIR
;
A
#
# COMPACT_ATOMS: atom_id res chain seq x y z
N MET A 1 13.40 8.87 7.00
CA MET A 1 13.23 7.51 7.55
C MET A 1 14.41 7.24 8.46
N ASN A 2 14.15 6.72 9.65
CA ASN A 2 15.16 6.53 10.69
C ASN A 2 15.63 5.06 10.75
N GLY A 3 14.82 4.13 10.27
CA GLY A 3 15.16 2.72 10.21
C GLY A 3 13.93 1.86 10.07
N TYR A 4 14.08 0.59 10.43
CA TYR A 4 13.02 -0.40 10.45
C TYR A 4 12.89 -1.03 11.84
N ARG A 5 11.71 -1.54 12.18
CA ARG A 5 11.47 -2.35 13.39
C ARG A 5 10.66 -3.59 13.03
N CYS A 6 11.09 -4.76 13.48
CA CYS A 6 10.33 -5.99 13.30
C CYS A 6 9.08 -6.02 14.18
N PHE A 7 7.94 -6.45 13.62
CA PHE A 7 6.71 -6.64 14.40
C PHE A 7 6.73 -7.84 15.35
N GLN A 8 7.66 -8.79 15.14
CA GLN A 8 7.67 -10.06 15.85
C GLN A 8 8.73 -10.11 16.96
N CYS A 9 9.95 -9.65 16.68
CA CYS A 9 11.06 -9.70 17.66
C CYS A 9 11.57 -8.32 18.08
N ASP A 10 10.93 -7.23 17.63
CA ASP A 10 11.30 -5.84 17.93
C ASP A 10 12.70 -5.39 17.49
N GLN A 11 13.48 -6.26 16.85
CA GLN A 11 14.80 -5.93 16.32
C GLN A 11 14.71 -4.78 15.31
N THR A 12 15.68 -3.87 15.40
CA THR A 12 15.73 -2.66 14.58
C THR A 12 16.79 -2.76 13.51
N GLN A 13 16.49 -2.27 12.30
CA GLN A 13 17.45 -2.20 11.20
C GLN A 13 17.70 -0.75 10.78
N ALA A 14 18.90 -0.48 10.29
CA ALA A 14 19.29 0.82 9.80
C ALA A 14 18.49 1.23 8.56
N ALA A 15 18.46 2.53 8.25
CA ALA A 15 17.67 3.07 7.14
C ALA A 15 18.16 2.61 5.75
N ASP A 16 19.41 2.18 5.65
CA ASP A 16 20.06 1.64 4.45
C ASP A 16 19.88 0.12 4.30
N PHE A 17 19.21 -0.56 5.24
CA PHE A 17 18.88 -1.97 5.14
C PHE A 17 18.12 -2.27 3.83
N SER A 18 18.63 -3.23 3.07
CA SER A 18 18.13 -3.60 1.73
C SER A 18 17.19 -4.81 1.74
N GLY A 19 17.07 -5.52 2.87
CA GLY A 19 16.20 -6.68 2.99
C GLY A 19 14.71 -6.30 3.16
N TRP A 20 13.84 -7.26 2.84
CA TRP A 20 12.39 -7.10 2.94
C TRP A 20 11.81 -7.56 4.29
N VAL A 21 12.48 -8.53 4.92
CA VAL A 21 12.06 -9.16 6.17
C VAL A 21 13.14 -9.03 7.22
N CYS A 22 12.78 -9.25 8.48
CA CYS A 22 13.72 -9.25 9.59
C CYS A 22 14.77 -10.35 9.39
N PRO A 23 16.08 -10.04 9.44
CA PRO A 23 17.13 -11.04 9.28
C PRO A 23 17.17 -12.06 10.42
N ASP A 24 16.66 -11.70 11.61
CA ASP A 24 16.74 -12.56 12.79
C ASP A 24 15.60 -13.58 12.88
N CYS A 25 14.39 -13.22 12.44
CA CYS A 25 13.21 -14.07 12.60
C CYS A 25 12.34 -14.23 11.34
N GLY A 26 12.68 -13.59 10.23
CA GLY A 26 11.87 -13.60 9.01
C GLY A 26 10.57 -12.80 9.09
N GLY A 27 10.28 -12.16 10.22
CA GLY A 27 9.06 -11.38 10.43
C GLY A 27 9.03 -10.07 9.63
N ASN A 28 7.83 -9.54 9.41
CA ASN A 28 7.62 -8.29 8.68
C ASN A 28 8.23 -7.08 9.41
N LEU A 29 8.77 -6.16 8.64
CA LEU A 29 9.32 -4.90 9.12
C LEU A 29 8.29 -3.76 9.04
N ASP A 30 8.37 -2.82 9.98
CA ASP A 30 7.75 -1.49 9.89
C ASP A 30 8.80 -0.45 9.54
N VAL A 31 8.40 0.58 8.81
CA VAL A 31 9.24 1.78 8.66
C VAL A 31 9.09 2.66 9.89
N VAL A 32 10.20 3.01 10.53
CA VAL A 32 10.23 3.89 11.70
C VAL A 32 10.66 5.29 11.27
N ASN A 33 9.84 6.27 11.63
CA ASN A 33 10.06 7.68 11.35
C ASN A 33 9.99 8.48 12.66
N ASP A 34 10.90 9.45 12.81
CA ASP A 34 10.83 10.45 13.87
C ASP A 34 9.69 11.46 13.64
N ARG A 35 9.39 12.24 14.68
CA ARG A 35 8.32 13.26 14.67
C ARG A 35 8.46 14.22 13.49
N ASP A 36 9.67 14.71 13.23
CA ASP A 36 9.91 15.70 12.18
C ASP A 36 9.73 15.10 10.78
N THR A 37 10.13 13.86 10.58
CA THR A 37 9.91 13.12 9.33
C THR A 37 8.43 12.91 9.09
N ILE A 38 7.67 12.51 10.10
CA ILE A 38 6.21 12.34 9.99
C ILE A 38 5.56 13.67 9.62
N LEU A 39 5.87 14.76 10.34
CA LEU A 39 5.32 16.09 10.05
C LEU A 39 5.67 16.57 8.64
N ARG A 40 6.90 16.33 8.16
CA ARG A 40 7.30 16.63 6.78
C ARG A 40 6.52 15.81 5.77
N GLN A 41 6.29 14.52 6.02
CA GLN A 41 5.53 13.64 5.13
C GLN A 41 4.06 14.05 5.05
N ILE A 42 3.42 14.35 6.19
CA ILE A 42 2.03 14.83 6.25
C ILE A 42 1.88 16.14 5.45
N LYS A 43 2.77 17.11 5.65
CA LYS A 43 2.75 18.39 4.92
C LYS A 43 2.93 18.22 3.40
N LYS A 44 3.63 17.17 2.98
CA LYS A 44 3.86 16.86 1.56
C LYS A 44 2.79 15.96 0.98
N ALA A 45 1.88 15.41 1.78
CA ALA A 45 0.78 14.59 1.30
C ALA A 45 -0.24 15.44 0.51
N PRO A 46 -0.90 14.91 -0.54
CA PRO A 46 -0.81 13.53 -1.05
C PRO A 46 0.54 13.21 -1.69
N TYR A 47 0.74 11.95 -2.10
CA TYR A 47 1.98 11.53 -2.75
C TYR A 47 2.29 12.39 -3.99
N ASN A 48 3.16 13.40 -3.83
CA ASN A 48 3.47 14.38 -4.87
C ASN A 48 4.99 14.47 -5.03
N THR A 49 5.50 13.84 -6.08
CA THR A 49 6.92 13.83 -6.41
C THR A 49 7.11 14.09 -7.88
N LYS A 50 8.05 14.97 -8.25
CA LYS A 50 8.42 15.19 -9.65
C LYS A 50 8.96 13.93 -10.33
N ARG A 51 9.39 12.94 -9.56
CA ARG A 51 9.90 11.65 -10.06
C ARG A 51 8.80 10.73 -10.61
N ILE A 52 7.54 10.98 -10.25
CA ILE A 52 6.38 10.25 -10.74
C ILE A 52 5.34 11.29 -11.17
N PRO A 53 5.24 11.64 -12.47
CA PRO A 53 4.39 12.71 -12.97
C PRO A 53 2.89 12.29 -13.03
N LEU A 54 2.39 11.64 -11.97
CA LEU A 54 1.00 11.23 -11.79
C LEU A 54 0.46 11.81 -10.49
N ARG A 55 -0.81 12.20 -10.49
CA ARG A 55 -1.52 12.55 -9.25
C ARG A 55 -1.95 11.26 -8.54
N ILE A 56 -1.14 10.81 -7.58
CA ILE A 56 -1.44 9.65 -6.74
C ILE A 56 -2.06 10.14 -5.43
N GLY A 57 -3.25 9.66 -5.09
CA GLY A 57 -3.97 10.09 -3.92
C GLY A 57 -4.60 11.48 -4.04
N ASN A 58 -4.88 12.09 -2.89
CA ASN A 58 -5.84 13.20 -2.74
C ASN A 58 -7.12 12.95 -3.52
N THR A 59 -7.65 11.75 -3.31
CA THR A 59 -8.88 11.29 -3.92
C THR A 59 -10.10 11.87 -3.20
N PRO A 60 -11.24 12.02 -3.87
CA PRO A 60 -12.44 12.60 -3.28
C PRO A 60 -12.91 11.87 -2.01
N LEU A 61 -13.43 12.64 -1.07
CA LEU A 61 -14.18 12.15 0.07
C LEU A 61 -15.61 12.68 -0.06
N TYR A 62 -16.51 11.86 -0.60
CA TYR A 62 -17.86 12.29 -0.91
C TYR A 62 -18.77 12.20 0.32
N PRO A 63 -19.49 13.27 0.69
CA PRO A 63 -20.60 13.14 1.64
C PRO A 63 -21.71 12.29 0.99
N ALA A 64 -22.13 11.24 1.69
CA ALA A 64 -23.11 10.27 1.21
C ALA A 64 -24.43 10.41 1.99
N GLU A 65 -25.02 11.61 1.96
CA GLU A 65 -26.17 11.99 2.80
C GLU A 65 -27.36 11.05 2.64
N ARG A 66 -27.76 10.75 1.40
CA ARG A 66 -28.93 9.87 1.14
C ARG A 66 -28.71 8.45 1.67
N LEU A 67 -27.50 7.90 1.48
CA LEU A 67 -27.16 6.58 2.01
C LEU A 67 -27.09 6.63 3.54
N GLY A 68 -26.48 7.67 4.10
CA GLY A 68 -26.42 7.90 5.54
C GLY A 68 -27.81 7.91 6.16
N GLN A 69 -28.73 8.72 5.62
CA GLN A 69 -30.12 8.81 6.07
C GLN A 69 -30.82 7.45 6.06
N SER A 70 -30.62 6.62 5.03
CA SER A 70 -31.25 5.28 4.97
C SER A 70 -30.80 4.31 6.05
N ILE A 71 -29.65 4.57 6.69
CA ILE A 71 -29.09 3.73 7.77
C ILE A 71 -28.95 4.49 9.10
N GLY A 72 -29.60 5.66 9.22
CA GLY A 72 -29.62 6.45 10.45
C GLY A 72 -28.30 7.21 10.76
N LEU A 73 -27.42 7.40 9.77
CA LEU A 73 -26.16 8.15 9.92
C LEU A 73 -26.28 9.55 9.32
N ARG A 74 -25.83 10.57 10.06
CA ARG A 74 -25.80 11.97 9.58
C ARG A 74 -24.52 12.31 8.81
N ASN A 75 -23.39 11.71 9.20
CA ASN A 75 -22.06 12.04 8.70
C ASN A 75 -21.41 10.81 8.05
N LEU A 76 -21.98 10.34 6.94
CA LEU A 76 -21.42 9.25 6.15
C LEU A 76 -20.60 9.81 4.99
N TYR A 77 -19.39 9.29 4.81
CA TYR A 77 -18.49 9.68 3.73
C TYR A 77 -17.96 8.46 2.96
N LEU A 78 -17.71 8.64 1.67
CA LEU A 78 -17.11 7.63 0.78
C LEU A 78 -15.77 8.14 0.26
N LYS A 79 -14.68 7.47 0.63
CA LYS A 79 -13.34 7.75 0.11
C LYS A 79 -13.15 7.01 -1.21
N ASP A 80 -13.19 7.74 -2.31
CA ASP A 80 -13.21 7.15 -3.65
C ASP A 80 -11.81 6.98 -4.23
N ASP A 81 -11.18 5.84 -3.96
CA ASP A 81 -9.87 5.52 -4.53
C ASP A 81 -9.92 4.99 -5.98
N THR A 82 -11.10 4.90 -6.61
CA THR A 82 -11.24 4.46 -8.00
C THR A 82 -10.75 5.49 -9.01
N VAL A 83 -10.58 6.75 -8.60
CA VAL A 83 -10.06 7.83 -9.45
C VAL A 83 -8.53 7.96 -9.43
N ASN A 84 -7.83 7.06 -8.72
CA ASN A 84 -6.37 6.98 -8.84
C ASN A 84 -5.96 6.56 -10.27
N PRO A 85 -4.71 6.83 -10.72
CA PRO A 85 -4.27 6.58 -12.10
C PRO A 85 -4.53 5.17 -12.65
N SER A 86 -4.32 4.12 -11.86
CA SER A 86 -4.60 2.73 -12.25
C SER A 86 -6.02 2.26 -11.88
N ALA A 87 -6.87 3.18 -11.44
CA ALA A 87 -8.18 2.95 -10.86
C ALA A 87 -8.16 2.11 -9.57
N SER A 88 -7.09 2.24 -8.76
CA SER A 88 -6.94 1.45 -7.54
C SER A 88 -6.29 2.17 -6.37
N SER A 89 -6.75 1.83 -5.16
CA SER A 89 -6.10 2.21 -3.89
C SER A 89 -4.67 1.67 -3.74
N LYS A 90 -4.23 0.74 -4.61
CA LYS A 90 -2.86 0.23 -4.65
C LYS A 90 -1.85 1.29 -5.10
N ASP A 91 -2.28 2.37 -5.74
CA ASP A 91 -1.38 3.38 -6.31
C ASP A 91 -0.52 4.09 -5.28
N ARG A 92 -1.06 4.39 -4.09
CA ARG A 92 -0.23 4.97 -3.02
C ARG A 92 0.88 4.04 -2.57
N ALA A 93 0.59 2.74 -2.46
CA ALA A 93 1.58 1.72 -2.11
C ALA A 93 2.65 1.59 -3.22
N SER A 94 2.22 1.51 -4.48
CA SER A 94 3.14 1.41 -5.61
C SER A 94 3.98 2.68 -5.77
N GLY A 95 3.41 3.87 -5.54
CA GLY A 95 4.15 5.14 -5.49
C GLY A 95 5.28 5.12 -4.46
N ALA A 96 4.97 4.77 -3.21
CA ALA A 96 5.95 4.66 -2.14
C ALA A 96 7.07 3.66 -2.46
N VAL A 97 6.71 2.48 -3.00
CA VAL A 97 7.66 1.45 -3.42
C VAL A 97 8.53 1.94 -4.58
N VAL A 98 7.97 2.56 -5.61
CA VAL A 98 8.71 3.01 -6.80
C VAL A 98 9.70 4.12 -6.44
N VAL A 99 9.34 5.09 -5.59
CA VAL A 99 10.34 6.08 -5.13
C VAL A 99 11.44 5.43 -4.32
N ARG A 100 11.12 4.49 -3.43
CA ARG A 100 12.15 3.78 -2.69
C ARG A 100 13.06 2.97 -3.62
N ALA A 101 12.50 2.34 -4.66
CA ALA A 101 13.26 1.65 -5.69
C ALA A 101 14.25 2.59 -6.36
N MET A 102 13.79 3.78 -6.77
CA MET A 102 14.66 4.78 -7.36
C MET A 102 15.70 5.33 -6.38
N ASP A 103 15.40 5.45 -5.08
CA ASP A 103 16.38 5.81 -4.04
C ASP A 103 17.43 4.73 -3.83
N ALA A 104 17.07 3.46 -4.07
CA ALA A 104 17.98 2.32 -4.04
C ALA A 104 18.75 2.12 -5.36
N GLY A 105 18.54 2.98 -6.37
CA GLY A 105 19.18 2.87 -7.68
C GLY A 105 18.60 1.79 -8.59
N ALA A 106 17.47 1.18 -8.22
CA ALA A 106 16.84 0.15 -9.04
C ALA A 106 16.16 0.74 -10.28
N THR A 107 16.37 0.09 -11.42
CA THR A 107 15.71 0.41 -12.70
C THR A 107 14.56 -0.54 -13.01
N ILE A 108 14.46 -1.65 -12.27
CA ILE A 108 13.46 -2.70 -12.43
C ILE A 108 12.73 -2.92 -11.11
N VAL A 109 11.40 -2.95 -11.18
CA VAL A 109 10.51 -3.32 -10.08
C VAL A 109 9.75 -4.59 -10.42
N SER A 110 9.50 -5.42 -9.42
CA SER A 110 8.84 -6.71 -9.60
C SER A 110 7.64 -6.89 -8.66
N ALA A 111 6.65 -7.68 -9.08
CA ALA A 111 5.58 -8.14 -8.21
C ALA A 111 5.02 -9.49 -8.66
N ALA A 112 4.63 -10.34 -7.72
CA ALA A 112 3.74 -11.47 -7.99
C ALA A 112 2.29 -11.04 -7.76
N SER A 113 1.53 -10.83 -8.84
CA SER A 113 0.10 -10.47 -8.74
C SER A 113 -0.62 -10.52 -10.08
N THR A 114 -1.79 -11.17 -10.10
CA THR A 114 -2.71 -11.14 -11.25
C THR A 114 -3.77 -10.04 -11.15
N GLY A 115 -3.60 -9.03 -10.28
CA GLY A 115 -4.66 -8.07 -9.99
C GLY A 115 -4.15 -6.64 -9.83
N ASN A 116 -4.94 -5.81 -9.15
CA ASN A 116 -4.68 -4.37 -9.02
C ASN A 116 -3.27 -4.01 -8.53
N ALA A 117 -2.59 -4.89 -7.77
CA ALA A 117 -1.22 -4.63 -7.34
C ALA A 117 -0.21 -4.67 -8.51
N GLY A 118 -0.39 -5.61 -9.45
CA GLY A 118 0.42 -5.70 -10.67
C GLY A 118 0.14 -4.53 -11.62
N SER A 119 -1.14 -4.25 -11.90
CA SER A 119 -1.53 -3.10 -12.75
C SER A 119 -1.07 -1.76 -12.19
N SER A 120 -1.21 -1.57 -10.87
CA SER A 120 -0.75 -0.36 -10.18
C SER A 120 0.77 -0.22 -10.28
N LEU A 121 1.53 -1.29 -10.02
CA LEU A 121 2.98 -1.24 -10.16
C LEU A 121 3.39 -0.89 -11.59
N ALA A 122 2.77 -1.53 -12.59
CA ALA A 122 3.02 -1.27 -14.01
C ALA A 122 2.76 0.21 -14.38
N CYS A 123 1.60 0.74 -13.99
CA CYS A 123 1.21 2.13 -14.24
C CYS A 123 2.21 3.12 -13.64
N ILE A 124 2.55 2.94 -12.36
CA ILE A 124 3.40 3.87 -11.63
C ILE A 124 4.86 3.75 -12.08
N ALA A 125 5.36 2.53 -12.34
CA ALA A 125 6.70 2.31 -12.86
C ALA A 125 6.90 2.93 -14.25
N ALA A 126 5.93 2.74 -15.15
CA ALA A 126 5.96 3.33 -16.48
C ALA A 126 6.05 4.86 -16.42
N ALA A 127 5.25 5.50 -15.55
CA ALA A 127 5.32 6.95 -15.35
C ALA A 127 6.66 7.41 -14.75
N ALA A 128 7.30 6.58 -13.95
CA ALA A 128 8.61 6.86 -13.35
C ALA A 128 9.81 6.52 -14.26
N GLY A 129 9.57 5.91 -15.43
CA GLY A 129 10.62 5.43 -16.33
C GLY A 129 11.32 4.15 -15.87
N LEU A 130 10.68 3.35 -15.01
CA LEU A 130 11.18 2.05 -14.54
C LEU A 130 10.49 0.91 -15.29
N GLN A 131 11.20 -0.22 -15.44
CA GLN A 131 10.59 -1.44 -16.00
C GLN A 131 9.85 -2.21 -14.91
N ALA A 132 8.61 -2.60 -15.20
CA ALA A 132 7.82 -3.47 -14.32
C ALA A 132 7.82 -4.93 -14.84
N ILE A 133 8.15 -5.87 -13.96
CA ILE A 133 8.06 -7.31 -14.22
C ILE A 133 7.00 -7.92 -13.29
N VAL A 134 5.96 -8.50 -13.88
CA VAL A 134 4.83 -9.06 -13.13
C VAL A 134 4.78 -10.57 -13.32
N PHE A 135 4.96 -11.30 -12.22
CA PHE A 135 4.85 -12.76 -12.17
C PHE A 135 3.40 -13.16 -11.91
N VAL A 136 2.91 -14.10 -12.72
CA VAL A 136 1.54 -14.62 -12.63
C VAL A 136 1.54 -16.12 -12.89
N PRO A 137 0.65 -16.92 -12.29
CA PRO A 137 0.45 -18.30 -12.71
C PRO A 137 -0.02 -18.35 -14.18
N GLU A 138 0.37 -19.38 -14.91
CA GLU A 138 -0.01 -19.59 -16.33
C GLU A 138 -1.54 -19.62 -16.52
N SER A 139 -2.28 -20.04 -15.49
CA SER A 139 -3.74 -20.05 -15.47
C SER A 139 -4.38 -18.67 -15.26
N ALA A 140 -3.61 -17.59 -15.15
CA ALA A 140 -4.12 -16.25 -14.91
C ALA A 140 -5.00 -15.76 -16.07
N PRO A 141 -6.24 -15.31 -15.82
CA PRO A 141 -7.10 -14.82 -16.90
C PRO A 141 -6.52 -13.58 -17.60
N VAL A 142 -6.43 -13.61 -18.94
CA VAL A 142 -5.89 -12.51 -19.77
C VAL A 142 -6.55 -11.17 -19.47
N ALA A 143 -7.87 -11.17 -19.22
CA ALA A 143 -8.62 -9.96 -18.86
C ALA A 143 -8.04 -9.25 -17.62
N LYS A 144 -7.49 -10.00 -16.65
CA LYS A 144 -6.86 -9.43 -15.46
C LYS A 144 -5.44 -8.89 -15.73
N LEU A 145 -4.79 -9.37 -16.79
CA LEU A 145 -3.43 -8.97 -17.18
C LEU A 145 -3.43 -7.76 -18.12
N THR A 146 -4.53 -7.54 -18.82
CA THR A 146 -4.67 -6.54 -19.90
C THR A 146 -4.20 -5.17 -19.45
N GLN A 147 -4.64 -4.69 -18.28
CA GLN A 147 -4.26 -3.36 -17.79
C GLN A 147 -2.76 -3.23 -17.51
N ALA A 148 -2.12 -4.25 -16.89
CA ALA A 148 -0.69 -4.24 -16.64
C ALA A 148 0.12 -4.26 -17.94
N LEU A 149 -0.30 -5.08 -18.91
CA LEU A 149 0.30 -5.14 -20.25
C LEU A 149 0.16 -3.81 -21.00
N SER A 150 -1.00 -3.15 -20.93
CA SER A 150 -1.22 -1.84 -21.56
C SER A 150 -0.32 -0.74 -20.99
N PHE A 151 0.13 -0.86 -19.74
CA PHE A 151 1.13 0.03 -19.15
C PHE A 151 2.58 -0.38 -19.47
N GLY A 152 2.80 -1.43 -20.27
CA GLY A 152 4.13 -1.86 -20.70
C GLY A 152 4.84 -2.81 -19.75
N ALA A 153 4.14 -3.44 -18.80
CA ALA A 153 4.75 -4.45 -17.95
C ALA A 153 5.18 -5.68 -18.77
N THR A 154 6.35 -6.23 -18.42
CA THR A 154 6.73 -7.58 -18.83
C THR A 154 6.02 -8.58 -17.92
N VAL A 155 5.09 -9.37 -18.47
CA VAL A 155 4.38 -10.39 -17.69
C VAL A 155 5.03 -11.75 -17.90
N LEU A 156 5.46 -12.37 -16.80
CA LEU A 156 6.04 -13.72 -16.80
C LEU A 156 5.01 -14.72 -16.28
N ALA A 157 4.50 -15.54 -17.19
CA ALA A 157 3.58 -16.64 -16.88
C ALA A 157 4.36 -17.84 -16.33
N VAL A 158 4.15 -18.15 -15.06
CA VAL A 158 4.81 -19.22 -14.32
C VAL A 158 3.96 -20.48 -14.39
N ARG A 159 4.55 -21.58 -14.84
CA ARG A 159 3.90 -22.90 -14.83
C ARG A 159 3.81 -23.40 -13.40
N GLY A 160 2.67 -23.18 -12.76
CA GLY A 160 2.45 -23.53 -11.37
C GLY A 160 1.33 -22.74 -10.73
N THR A 161 1.34 -22.76 -9.40
CA THR A 161 0.40 -22.06 -8.53
C THR A 161 0.76 -20.58 -8.35
N TYR A 162 -0.07 -19.86 -7.60
CA TYR A 162 0.27 -18.50 -7.18
C TYR A 162 1.52 -18.46 -6.30
N ASP A 163 1.68 -19.45 -5.41
CA ASP A 163 2.82 -19.53 -4.50
C ASP A 163 4.12 -19.76 -5.29
N ASP A 164 4.09 -20.63 -6.30
CA ASP A 164 5.24 -20.82 -7.22
C ASP A 164 5.62 -19.52 -7.95
N ALA A 165 4.63 -18.72 -8.36
CA ALA A 165 4.88 -17.42 -8.99
C ALA A 165 5.42 -16.38 -8.00
N PHE A 166 4.99 -16.45 -6.74
CA PHE A 166 5.51 -15.60 -5.65
C PHE A 166 6.96 -15.94 -5.33
N ASP A 167 7.27 -17.21 -5.15
CA ASP A 167 8.61 -17.70 -4.82
C ASP A 167 9.59 -17.38 -5.96
N LEU A 168 9.20 -17.64 -7.22
CA LEU A 168 10.05 -17.29 -8.36
C LEU A 168 10.27 -15.76 -8.47
N CYS A 169 9.25 -14.95 -8.15
CA CYS A 169 9.39 -13.50 -8.10
C CYS A 169 10.41 -13.09 -7.03
N MET A 170 10.36 -13.71 -5.86
CA MET A 170 11.30 -13.46 -4.76
C MET A 170 12.74 -13.84 -5.13
N ASP A 171 12.94 -15.02 -5.69
CA ASP A 171 14.24 -15.52 -6.12
C ASP A 171 14.83 -14.63 -7.22
N ALA A 172 14.04 -14.31 -8.25
CA ALA A 172 14.47 -13.42 -9.32
C ALA A 172 14.82 -12.02 -8.80
N SER A 173 14.01 -11.48 -7.89
CA SER A 173 14.26 -10.16 -7.32
C SER A 173 15.56 -10.12 -6.51
N THR A 174 15.84 -11.18 -5.76
CA THR A 174 17.09 -11.31 -5.00
C THR A 174 18.28 -11.47 -5.95
N ARG A 175 18.18 -12.39 -6.91
CA ARG A 175 19.27 -12.73 -7.83
C ARG A 175 19.66 -11.59 -8.78
N PHE A 176 18.69 -10.81 -9.24
CA PHE A 176 18.90 -9.74 -10.22
C PHE A 176 18.78 -8.34 -9.60
N GLU A 177 18.72 -8.25 -8.27
CA GLU A 177 18.62 -6.99 -7.52
C GLU A 177 17.42 -6.12 -7.95
N TRP A 178 16.32 -6.76 -8.35
CA TRP A 178 15.08 -6.04 -8.66
C TRP A 178 14.36 -5.63 -7.37
N PHE A 179 13.69 -4.48 -7.41
CA PHE A 179 13.00 -3.97 -6.23
C PHE A 179 11.59 -4.58 -6.13
N ASN A 180 11.41 -5.52 -5.19
CA ASN A 180 10.18 -6.31 -5.08
C ASN A 180 9.08 -5.57 -4.31
N ARG A 181 7.92 -5.39 -4.93
CA ARG A 181 6.76 -4.68 -4.39
C ARG A 181 5.79 -5.56 -3.59
N SER A 182 5.97 -6.87 -3.60
CA SER A 182 4.94 -7.84 -3.18
C SER A 182 4.39 -7.53 -1.79
N THR A 183 3.06 -7.57 -1.68
CA THR A 183 2.38 -7.31 -0.42
C THR A 183 2.70 -8.43 0.57
N GLY A 184 2.79 -8.10 1.85
CA GLY A 184 3.16 -9.06 2.90
C GLY A 184 4.56 -8.76 3.41
N ILE A 185 5.54 -8.63 2.52
CA ILE A 185 6.95 -8.43 2.90
C ILE A 185 7.40 -6.97 2.81
N ASN A 186 6.99 -6.22 1.77
CA ASN A 186 7.60 -4.92 1.53
C ASN A 186 6.98 -3.85 2.47
N PRO A 187 7.78 -3.25 3.37
CA PRO A 187 7.27 -2.33 4.38
C PRO A 187 6.75 -1.01 3.78
N PHE A 188 7.24 -0.62 2.59
CA PHE A 188 6.81 0.62 1.91
C PHE A 188 5.40 0.53 1.35
N THR A 189 4.84 -0.67 1.18
CA THR A 189 3.42 -0.82 0.82
C THR A 189 2.52 -0.21 1.90
N ARG A 190 2.89 -0.38 3.17
CA ARG A 190 2.20 0.20 4.33
C ARG A 190 2.40 1.71 4.40
N GLU A 191 3.63 2.18 4.13
CA GLU A 191 3.94 3.61 4.08
C GLU A 191 3.12 4.35 3.02
N GLY A 192 2.89 3.73 1.86
CA GLY A 192 1.98 4.33 0.87
C GLY A 192 0.54 4.34 1.34
N LYS A 193 0.07 3.25 1.95
CA LYS A 193 -1.34 3.11 2.36
C LYS A 193 -1.74 4.02 3.52
N LYS A 194 -0.81 4.35 4.42
CA LYS A 194 -1.06 5.24 5.56
C LYS A 194 -1.50 6.64 5.14
N ILE A 195 -1.06 7.09 3.96
CA ILE A 195 -1.39 8.40 3.40
C ILE A 195 -2.91 8.57 3.27
N CYS A 196 -3.67 7.50 3.03
CA CYS A 196 -5.13 7.58 2.94
C CYS A 196 -5.77 8.06 4.25
N ALA A 197 -5.21 7.70 5.42
CA ALA A 197 -5.67 8.22 6.70
C ALA A 197 -5.42 9.74 6.83
N TRP A 198 -4.25 10.20 6.43
CA TRP A 198 -3.91 11.64 6.43
C TRP A 198 -4.80 12.44 5.49
N GLU A 199 -5.11 11.89 4.32
CA GLU A 199 -6.02 12.55 3.37
C GLU A 199 -7.45 12.62 3.91
N ILE A 200 -7.93 11.58 4.59
CA ILE A 200 -9.26 11.62 5.23
C ILE A 200 -9.27 12.68 6.33
N TRP A 201 -8.25 12.71 7.20
CA TRP A 201 -8.11 13.73 8.23
C TRP A 201 -8.08 15.15 7.66
N ALA A 202 -7.29 15.37 6.61
CA ALA A 202 -7.20 16.67 5.93
C ALA A 202 -8.52 17.07 5.26
N ALA A 203 -9.19 16.14 4.57
CA ALA A 203 -10.48 16.38 3.91
C ALA A 203 -11.63 16.62 4.91
N LEU A 204 -11.49 16.15 6.16
CA LEU A 204 -12.41 16.44 7.26
C LEU A 204 -12.01 17.69 8.06
N GLU A 205 -11.07 18.48 7.55
CA GLU A 205 -10.58 19.72 8.17
C GLU A 205 -10.03 19.50 9.58
N GLY A 206 -9.26 18.41 9.75
CA GLY A 206 -8.62 18.07 11.01
C GLY A 206 -9.49 17.25 11.96
N ARG A 207 -10.77 17.02 11.63
CA ARG A 207 -11.67 16.21 12.46
C ARG A 207 -11.39 14.72 12.29
N VAL A 208 -11.35 14.01 13.41
CA VAL A 208 -11.22 12.55 13.42
C VAL A 208 -12.61 11.92 13.27
N PRO A 209 -12.85 10.97 12.35
CA PRO A 209 -14.12 10.26 12.30
C PRO A 209 -14.28 9.35 13.53
N ASP A 210 -15.52 8.96 13.86
CA ASP A 210 -15.74 7.98 14.94
C ASP A 210 -15.29 6.58 14.50
N ARG A 211 -15.57 6.25 13.23
CA ARG A 211 -15.28 4.96 12.60
C ARG A 211 -14.73 5.14 11.19
N VAL A 212 -13.83 4.26 10.79
CA VAL A 212 -13.33 4.10 9.42
C VAL A 212 -13.52 2.64 9.02
N ILE A 213 -14.40 2.38 8.06
CA ILE A 213 -14.67 1.03 7.57
C ILE A 213 -13.78 0.77 6.36
N VAL A 214 -12.99 -0.30 6.42
CA VAL A 214 -11.99 -0.63 5.40
C VAL A 214 -12.24 -2.05 4.89
N PRO A 215 -12.56 -2.20 3.59
CA PRO A 215 -12.57 -3.51 2.95
C PRO A 215 -11.16 -4.12 2.94
N ALA A 216 -11.02 -5.37 3.40
CA ALA A 216 -9.72 -6.00 3.56
C ALA A 216 -9.68 -7.44 2.98
N GLY A 217 -8.67 -7.69 2.15
CA GLY A 217 -8.24 -9.04 1.79
C GLY A 217 -7.09 -9.47 2.70
N ASP A 218 -5.87 -9.05 2.33
CA ASP A 218 -4.61 -9.36 3.03
C ASP A 218 -4.35 -8.54 4.31
N GLY A 219 -5.20 -7.56 4.64
CA GLY A 219 -5.05 -6.71 5.82
C GLY A 219 -3.97 -5.62 5.74
N ASN A 220 -3.22 -5.52 4.65
CA ASN A 220 -2.16 -4.52 4.50
C ASN A 220 -2.69 -3.06 4.47
N ILE A 221 -3.91 -2.87 3.92
CA ILE A 221 -4.59 -1.56 4.00
C ILE A 221 -5.00 -1.20 5.43
N LEU A 222 -5.43 -2.15 6.24
CA LEU A 222 -5.80 -1.90 7.64
C LEU A 222 -4.58 -1.44 8.44
N SER A 223 -3.46 -2.17 8.31
CA SER A 223 -2.24 -1.81 9.03
C SER A 223 -1.65 -0.47 8.56
N GLY A 224 -1.75 -0.16 7.26
CA GLY A 224 -1.40 1.16 6.72
C GLY A 224 -2.27 2.27 7.30
N MET A 225 -3.60 2.12 7.24
CA MET A 225 -4.54 3.09 7.78
C MET A 225 -4.31 3.32 9.28
N TRP A 226 -4.14 2.24 10.05
CA TRP A 226 -3.84 2.33 11.47
C TRP A 226 -2.54 3.10 11.72
N LYS A 227 -1.47 2.79 11.00
CA LYS A 227 -0.20 3.52 11.10
C LYS A 227 -0.38 5.02 10.84
N GLY A 228 -1.16 5.39 9.82
CA GLY A 228 -1.38 6.79 9.47
C GLY A 228 -2.10 7.58 10.57
N TRP A 229 -3.13 6.98 11.19
CA TRP A 229 -3.82 7.57 12.34
C TRP A 229 -2.92 7.63 13.59
N ARG A 230 -2.15 6.57 13.86
CA ARG A 230 -1.19 6.55 14.98
C ARG A 230 -0.09 7.59 14.81
N GLU A 231 0.37 7.83 13.58
CA GLU A 231 1.36 8.87 13.30
C GLU A 231 0.80 10.27 13.52
N LEU A 232 -0.47 10.53 13.16
CA LEU A 232 -1.15 11.79 13.49
C LEU A 232 -1.22 12.02 15.01
N GLU A 233 -1.55 10.99 15.78
CA GLU A 233 -1.58 11.04 17.26
C GLU A 233 -0.18 11.25 17.83
N GLN A 234 0.82 10.50 17.34
CA GLN A 234 2.21 10.58 17.78
C GLN A 234 2.80 11.99 17.61
N VAL A 235 2.42 12.70 16.54
CA VAL A 235 2.88 14.08 16.32
C VAL A 235 1.97 15.13 16.96
N GLY A 236 0.91 14.72 17.67
CA GLY A 236 0.00 15.60 18.39
C GLY A 236 -0.93 16.42 17.49
N LEU A 237 -1.22 15.94 16.28
CA LEU A 237 -2.22 16.57 15.39
C LEU A 237 -3.65 16.13 15.71
N ILE A 238 -3.80 15.02 16.44
CA ILE A 238 -5.07 14.52 16.96
C ILE A 238 -4.86 14.03 18.40
N ASP A 239 -5.92 14.06 19.19
CA ASP A 239 -5.96 13.64 20.60
C ASP A 239 -6.71 12.32 20.83
N ARG A 240 -7.32 11.78 19.76
CA ARG A 240 -8.01 10.49 19.76
C ARG A 240 -7.84 9.76 18.43
N LEU A 241 -7.97 8.44 18.48
CA LEU A 241 -7.97 7.58 17.30
C LEU A 241 -9.39 7.21 16.87
N PRO A 242 -9.66 7.07 15.56
CA PRO A 242 -10.90 6.46 15.10
C PRO A 242 -10.88 4.95 15.39
N LYS A 243 -12.06 4.34 15.52
CA LYS A 243 -12.17 2.89 15.44
C LYS A 243 -12.05 2.45 13.97
N ILE A 244 -11.22 1.46 13.68
CA ILE A 244 -11.10 0.90 12.32
C ILE A 244 -11.86 -0.42 12.26
N ASP A 245 -12.86 -0.48 11.41
CA ASP A 245 -13.65 -1.69 11.17
C ASP A 245 -13.14 -2.40 9.91
N CYS A 246 -12.84 -3.69 10.04
CA CYS A 246 -12.44 -4.56 8.93
C CYS A 246 -13.69 -5.18 8.29
N ALA A 247 -13.92 -4.93 7.00
CA ALA A 247 -14.98 -5.57 6.24
C ALA A 247 -14.40 -6.67 5.33
N GLN A 248 -14.80 -7.92 5.54
CA GLN A 248 -14.40 -9.08 4.71
C GLN A 248 -15.61 -9.80 4.12
N SER A 249 -15.38 -10.51 3.01
CA SER A 249 -16.36 -11.44 2.47
C SER A 249 -16.48 -12.67 3.38
N ASN A 250 -17.70 -13.20 3.55
CA ASN A 250 -17.96 -14.40 4.34
C ASN A 250 -17.23 -15.67 3.83
N ARG A 251 -16.68 -15.65 2.62
CA ARG A 251 -15.86 -16.74 2.05
C ARG A 251 -14.35 -16.47 2.10
N SER A 252 -13.93 -15.31 2.61
CA SER A 252 -12.52 -14.91 2.70
C SER A 252 -12.33 -13.95 3.87
N ASP A 253 -12.57 -14.46 5.08
CA ASP A 253 -12.72 -13.73 6.34
C ASP A 253 -11.61 -14.08 7.36
N ALA A 254 -10.40 -14.43 6.89
CA ALA A 254 -9.31 -14.91 7.73
C ALA A 254 -8.95 -13.95 8.88
N ILE A 255 -9.02 -12.63 8.65
CA ILE A 255 -8.75 -11.62 9.67
C ILE A 255 -9.90 -11.60 10.69
N SER A 256 -11.15 -11.53 10.22
CA SER A 256 -12.34 -11.51 11.07
C SER A 256 -12.50 -12.78 11.93
N ARG A 257 -12.03 -13.94 11.46
CA ARG A 257 -12.02 -15.18 12.25
C ARG A 257 -10.95 -15.20 13.34
N THR A 258 -9.85 -14.49 13.14
CA THR A 258 -8.69 -14.50 14.05
C THR A 258 -8.83 -13.51 15.21
N ILE A 259 -9.51 -12.37 15.01
CA ILE A 259 -9.66 -11.28 15.99
C ILE A 259 -10.97 -11.44 16.80
N ARG A 260 -11.33 -12.66 17.18
CA ARG A 260 -12.49 -12.92 18.05
C ARG A 260 -12.13 -12.81 19.52
#